data_AF-A0A9D7D5I7-F1
#
_entry.id   AF-A0A9D7D5I7-F1
#
_cell.length_a   1.000
_cell.length_b   1.000
_cell.length_c   1.000
_cell.angle_alpha   90.00
_cell.angle_beta   90.00
_cell.angle_gamma   90.00
#
_symmetry.space_group_name_H-M   'P 1'
#
loop_
_entity.id
_entity.type
_entity.pdbx_description
1 polymer ?
#
loop_
_entity_poly.entity_id
_entity_poly.type
_entity_poly.pdbx_seq_one_letter_code
_entity_poly.pdbx_strand_id
1 'polypeptide(L)'
;MKHLILAAAAMLAAAAPAAAQNRPFDPRDYQGRHVGEATQILVIGTPHLSGTPDNFDPAVLEPLLARLQAFHPDAIAIEALPGRQIDQMWTWRESYPGAAQSYGGRSMALSGISRGLLGMDMPQADAEIRRVLADWPASPTPVQRRRLAALFAAAGDPSSAIVQWWRLEESERVADDNVSRLLAEQLNTYLTPARRNENELIAARLAVRLGQERVYAMDDQSDDVPPGFEEDITAFTQEPWMAQLLEDPAFKPLIEAGQHLATPEETLTTYRFINSWRTGRTDANGQWLNMINRASPNDVGRARVAAWETRNLRMAANIREVSARHPGGRILVIVGSAHKPWFDAYLSMMSDVEVVDAARVLR
;
A
#
# COMPACT_ATOMS: atom_id res chain seq x y z
N MET A 1 -8.38 -86.21 27.79
CA MET A 1 -8.93 -86.65 26.49
C MET A 1 -9.87 -85.57 25.96
N LYS A 2 -9.56 -85.05 24.76
CA LYS A 2 -10.44 -84.29 23.82
C LYS A 2 -10.86 -82.88 24.30
N HIS A 3 -10.29 -81.74 23.88
CA HIS A 3 -9.99 -81.12 22.57
C HIS A 3 -10.95 -79.94 22.25
N LEU A 4 -10.34 -78.79 21.83
CA LEU A 4 -10.86 -77.74 20.93
C LEU A 4 -11.89 -76.75 21.56
N ILE A 5 -11.91 -75.40 21.43
CA ILE A 5 -11.28 -74.29 20.65
C ILE A 5 -11.65 -72.99 21.44
N LEU A 6 -10.92 -71.87 21.53
CA LEU A 6 -10.78 -70.81 20.52
C LEU A 6 -9.84 -69.71 21.03
N ALA A 7 -8.86 -69.36 20.20
CA ALA A 7 -8.07 -68.15 20.29
C ALA A 7 -8.91 -66.93 19.86
N ALA A 8 -8.79 -65.83 20.59
CA ALA A 8 -9.20 -64.51 20.12
C ALA A 8 -8.05 -63.53 20.39
N ALA A 9 -7.14 -63.44 19.40
CA ALA A 9 -6.21 -62.33 19.31
C ALA A 9 -7.01 -61.09 18.88
N ALA A 10 -7.23 -60.15 19.81
CA ALA A 10 -7.81 -58.86 19.50
C ALA A 10 -6.78 -58.04 18.71
N MET A 11 -6.88 -58.07 17.37
CA MET A 11 -6.27 -57.06 16.52
C MET A 11 -6.98 -55.73 16.80
N LEU A 12 -6.35 -54.84 17.57
CA LEU A 12 -6.64 -53.41 17.47
C LEU A 12 -6.22 -52.96 16.08
N ALA A 13 -7.15 -53.00 15.13
CA ALA A 13 -7.03 -52.22 13.91
C ALA A 13 -7.09 -50.75 14.34
N ALA A 14 -5.92 -50.11 14.41
CA ALA A 14 -5.83 -48.66 14.41
C ALA A 14 -6.36 -48.16 13.06
N ALA A 15 -7.66 -47.94 12.99
CA ALA A 15 -8.27 -47.12 11.95
C ALA A 15 -7.84 -45.68 12.22
N ALA A 16 -6.61 -45.32 11.80
CA ALA A 16 -6.29 -43.92 11.59
C ALA A 16 -7.32 -43.37 10.58
N PRO A 17 -8.01 -42.26 10.88
CA PRO A 17 -9.09 -41.80 10.02
C PRO A 17 -8.49 -41.33 8.69
N ALA A 18 -8.74 -42.10 7.62
CA ALA A 18 -8.46 -41.73 6.24
C ALA A 18 -9.09 -40.37 5.84
N ALA A 19 -9.98 -39.82 6.68
CA ALA A 19 -10.56 -38.49 6.52
C ALA A 19 -9.55 -37.33 6.68
N ALA A 20 -8.40 -37.53 7.33
CA ALA A 20 -7.39 -36.47 7.48
C ALA A 20 -6.62 -36.15 6.17
N GLN A 21 -6.66 -37.04 5.16
CA GLN A 21 -5.87 -36.90 3.92
C GLN A 21 -6.60 -36.17 2.78
N ASN A 22 -7.88 -35.79 2.95
CA ASN A 22 -8.72 -35.23 1.87
C ASN A 22 -9.13 -33.75 2.06
N ARG A 23 -8.49 -32.98 2.93
CA ARG A 23 -8.77 -31.54 3.05
C ARG A 23 -7.96 -30.77 1.99
N PRO A 24 -8.58 -29.86 1.21
CA PRO A 24 -7.84 -28.95 0.35
C PRO A 24 -6.81 -28.15 1.15
N PHE A 25 -5.67 -27.84 0.53
CA PHE A 25 -4.66 -27.00 1.15
C PHE A 25 -5.24 -25.61 1.49
N ASP A 26 -5.05 -25.19 2.73
CA ASP A 26 -5.40 -23.85 3.20
C ASP A 26 -4.20 -23.27 3.98
N PRO A 27 -3.57 -22.17 3.52
CA PRO A 27 -2.45 -21.56 4.23
C PRO A 27 -2.83 -21.09 5.64
N ARG A 28 -4.10 -20.82 5.91
CA ARG A 28 -4.60 -20.41 7.24
C ARG A 28 -4.46 -21.53 8.27
N ASP A 29 -4.45 -22.79 7.85
CA ASP A 29 -4.23 -23.93 8.77
C ASP A 29 -2.84 -23.88 9.43
N TYR A 30 -1.90 -23.09 8.89
CA TYR A 30 -0.54 -22.93 9.39
C TYR A 30 -0.35 -21.67 10.27
N GLN A 31 -1.38 -20.84 10.43
CA GLN A 31 -1.35 -19.72 11.38
C GLN A 31 -1.08 -20.23 12.80
N GLY A 32 -0.14 -19.60 13.50
CA GLY A 32 0.32 -20.03 14.82
C GLY A 32 1.22 -21.28 14.83
N ARG A 33 1.56 -21.87 13.67
CA ARG A 33 2.57 -22.94 13.57
C ARG A 33 3.99 -22.42 13.31
N HIS A 34 4.14 -21.12 13.05
CA HIS A 34 5.44 -20.48 12.90
C HIS A 34 6.17 -20.37 14.24
N VAL A 35 7.49 -20.27 14.19
CA VAL A 35 8.32 -19.96 15.36
C VAL A 35 8.42 -18.44 15.51
N GLY A 36 8.17 -17.93 16.71
CA GLY A 36 8.14 -16.49 16.99
C GLY A 36 6.76 -15.87 16.81
N GLU A 37 6.67 -14.56 17.00
CA GLU A 37 5.43 -13.79 16.85
C GLU A 37 5.00 -13.70 15.38
N ALA A 38 3.69 -13.58 15.14
CA ALA A 38 3.17 -13.31 13.81
C ALA A 38 3.57 -11.90 13.36
N THR A 39 3.80 -11.70 12.06
CA THR A 39 4.00 -10.36 11.52
C THR A 39 2.67 -9.61 11.55
N GLN A 40 2.66 -8.47 12.25
CA GLN A 40 1.46 -7.65 12.37
C GLN A 40 1.37 -6.69 11.20
N ILE A 41 0.23 -6.67 10.51
CA ILE A 41 -0.02 -5.73 9.41
C ILE A 41 -1.24 -4.89 9.72
N LEU A 42 -1.03 -3.58 9.86
CA LEU A 42 -2.07 -2.58 10.05
C LEU A 42 -2.33 -1.88 8.71
N VAL A 43 -3.53 -2.02 8.16
CA VAL A 43 -3.96 -1.31 6.95
C VAL A 43 -4.81 -0.10 7.31
N ILE A 44 -4.36 1.09 6.91
CA ILE A 44 -5.08 2.36 7.02
C ILE A 44 -5.52 2.83 5.63
N GLY A 45 -6.83 2.86 5.43
CA GLY A 45 -7.52 3.51 4.34
C GLY A 45 -7.50 5.04 4.48
N THR A 46 -7.29 5.76 3.39
CA THR A 46 -7.36 7.23 3.29
C THR A 46 -8.48 7.65 2.32
N PRO A 47 -9.02 8.88 2.45
CA PRO A 47 -9.95 9.43 1.47
C PRO A 47 -9.25 10.06 0.24
N HIS A 48 -7.95 9.79 0.05
CA HIS A 48 -7.00 10.53 -0.81
C HIS A 48 -6.94 12.02 -0.48
N LEU A 49 -5.81 12.45 0.11
CA LEU A 49 -5.69 13.84 0.57
C LEU A 49 -5.72 14.86 -0.57
N SER A 50 -5.43 14.43 -1.81
CA SER A 50 -5.49 15.25 -3.01
C SER A 50 -6.89 15.83 -3.29
N GLY A 51 -7.95 15.18 -2.81
CA GLY A 51 -9.35 15.63 -2.95
C GLY A 51 -9.87 16.53 -1.81
N THR A 52 -9.01 16.86 -0.83
CA THR A 52 -9.40 17.73 0.29
C THR A 52 -9.59 19.19 -0.16
N PRO A 53 -10.37 20.02 0.56
CA PRO A 53 -10.52 21.44 0.29
C PRO A 53 -9.19 22.21 0.16
N ASP A 54 -9.19 23.34 -0.55
CA ASP A 54 -8.00 24.18 -0.70
C ASP A 54 -7.53 24.83 0.61
N ASN A 55 -8.42 24.97 1.59
CA ASN A 55 -8.11 25.43 2.95
C ASN A 55 -7.74 24.28 3.92
N PHE A 56 -7.51 23.06 3.43
CA PHE A 56 -7.05 21.95 4.25
C PHE A 56 -5.73 22.27 4.96
N ASP A 57 -5.73 22.20 6.29
CA ASP A 57 -4.53 22.36 7.11
C ASP A 57 -3.97 20.98 7.50
N PRO A 58 -2.77 20.59 7.02
CA PRO A 58 -2.16 19.31 7.39
C PRO A 58 -1.96 19.10 8.90
N ALA A 59 -2.00 20.15 9.73
CA ALA A 59 -1.89 20.03 11.19
C ALA A 59 -3.02 19.20 11.81
N VAL A 60 -4.18 19.11 11.16
CA VAL A 60 -5.31 18.28 11.61
C VAL A 60 -4.98 16.78 11.62
N LEU A 61 -3.94 16.35 10.89
CA LEU A 61 -3.48 14.96 10.86
C LEU A 61 -2.66 14.57 12.10
N GLU A 62 -2.30 15.51 12.98
CA GLU A 62 -1.41 15.24 14.11
C GLU A 62 -1.90 14.09 15.01
N PRO A 63 -3.18 14.02 15.43
CA PRO A 63 -3.63 12.92 16.28
C PRO A 63 -3.59 11.57 15.55
N LEU A 64 -3.82 11.55 14.24
CA LEU A 64 -3.66 10.33 13.44
C LEU A 64 -2.19 9.89 13.46
N LEU A 65 -1.25 10.80 13.17
CA LEU A 65 0.18 10.52 13.20
C LEU A 65 0.64 10.00 14.56
N ALA A 66 0.14 10.57 15.67
CA ALA A 66 0.46 10.12 17.01
C ALA A 66 0.02 8.66 17.26
N ARG A 67 -1.15 8.25 16.78
CA ARG A 67 -1.65 6.86 16.91
C ARG A 67 -0.84 5.89 16.07
N LEU A 68 -0.52 6.26 14.85
CA LEU A 68 0.31 5.44 13.95
C LEU A 68 1.75 5.34 14.45
N GLN A 69 2.28 6.40 15.07
CA GLN A 69 3.58 6.37 15.74
C GLN A 69 3.56 5.47 16.97
N ALA A 70 2.48 5.47 17.76
CA ALA A 70 2.31 4.58 18.90
C ALA A 70 2.19 3.10 18.51
N PHE A 71 1.66 2.79 17.30
CA PHE A 71 1.75 1.45 16.72
C PHE A 71 3.21 1.04 16.43
N HIS A 72 4.12 2.00 16.29
CA HIS A 72 5.56 1.79 16.11
C HIS A 72 5.89 0.80 14.97
N PRO A 73 5.44 1.08 13.73
CA PRO A 73 5.75 0.21 12.60
C PRO A 73 7.26 0.13 12.35
N ASP A 74 7.73 -1.04 11.95
CA ASP A 74 9.11 -1.29 11.51
C ASP A 74 9.29 -0.98 10.02
N ALA A 75 8.20 -0.97 9.25
CA ALA A 75 8.15 -0.54 7.87
C ALA A 75 6.78 0.08 7.52
N ILE A 76 6.80 1.06 6.60
CA ILE A 76 5.60 1.74 6.11
C ILE A 76 5.49 1.52 4.59
N ALA A 77 4.43 0.86 4.15
CA ALA A 77 4.10 0.65 2.74
C ALA A 77 3.04 1.67 2.28
N ILE A 78 3.19 2.17 1.06
CA ILE A 78 2.38 3.26 0.51
C ILE A 78 1.82 2.91 -0.87
N GLU A 79 0.65 3.47 -1.19
CA GLU A 79 0.08 3.46 -2.54
C GLU A 79 0.86 4.39 -3.47
N ALA A 80 2.01 3.90 -3.91
CA ALA A 80 2.85 4.47 -4.94
C ALA A 80 3.43 3.33 -5.79
N LEU A 81 3.64 3.60 -7.08
CA LEU A 81 4.29 2.65 -7.97
C LEU A 81 5.78 2.51 -7.63
N PRO A 82 6.31 1.28 -7.49
CA PRO A 82 7.74 1.06 -7.36
C PRO A 82 8.50 1.57 -8.59
N GLY A 83 9.69 2.13 -8.38
CA GLY A 83 10.54 2.62 -9.49
C GLY A 83 10.77 1.59 -10.60
N ARG A 84 10.97 0.31 -10.24
CA ARG A 84 11.07 -0.81 -11.20
C ARG A 84 9.86 -0.92 -12.13
N GLN A 85 8.66 -0.68 -11.61
CA GLN A 85 7.42 -0.79 -12.36
C GLN A 85 7.20 0.45 -13.22
N ILE A 86 7.57 1.62 -12.72
CA ILE A 86 7.55 2.86 -13.51
C ILE A 86 8.49 2.72 -14.72
N ASP A 87 9.71 2.23 -14.52
CA ASP A 87 10.68 2.00 -15.61
C ASP A 87 10.17 0.96 -16.61
N GLN A 88 9.55 -0.13 -16.13
CA GLN A 88 8.90 -1.12 -16.99
C GLN A 88 7.76 -0.49 -17.80
N MET A 89 6.81 0.16 -17.15
CA MET A 89 5.66 0.79 -17.82
C MET A 89 6.12 1.86 -18.83
N TRP A 90 7.18 2.62 -18.52
CA TRP A 90 7.75 3.60 -19.43
C TRP A 90 8.39 2.93 -20.66
N THR A 91 9.12 1.83 -20.44
CA THR A 91 9.71 1.02 -21.51
C THR A 91 8.62 0.45 -22.43
N TRP A 92 7.54 -0.06 -21.83
CA TRP A 92 6.40 -0.70 -22.52
C TRP A 92 5.22 0.26 -22.75
N ARG A 93 5.44 1.58 -22.80
CA ARG A 93 4.38 2.59 -22.84
C ARG A 93 3.42 2.51 -24.03
N GLU A 94 3.85 1.87 -25.13
CA GLU A 94 2.97 1.59 -26.28
C GLU A 94 1.90 0.54 -25.95
N SER A 95 2.17 -0.33 -24.97
CA SER A 95 1.21 -1.30 -24.42
C SER A 95 0.41 -0.76 -23.23
N TYR A 96 0.91 0.27 -22.55
CA TYR A 96 0.25 0.91 -21.39
C TYR A 96 0.10 2.43 -21.62
N PRO A 97 -0.67 2.86 -22.65
CA PRO A 97 -0.75 4.27 -23.00
C PRO A 97 -1.33 5.08 -21.84
N GLY A 98 -0.68 6.20 -21.50
CA GLY A 98 -1.14 7.13 -20.48
C GLY A 98 -0.93 6.70 -19.02
N ALA A 99 -0.89 5.40 -18.69
CA ALA A 99 -0.69 4.93 -17.32
C ALA A 99 0.70 5.29 -16.77
N ALA A 100 1.75 5.04 -17.57
CA ALA A 100 3.12 5.38 -17.20
C ALA A 100 3.30 6.89 -16.92
N GLN A 101 2.61 7.74 -17.70
CA GLN A 101 2.64 9.19 -17.52
C GLN A 101 1.81 9.62 -16.32
N SER A 102 0.59 9.10 -16.17
CA SER A 102 -0.36 9.50 -15.13
C SER A 102 0.11 9.14 -13.73
N TYR A 103 0.65 7.93 -13.58
CA TYR A 103 1.08 7.42 -12.27
C TYR A 103 2.58 7.54 -12.03
N GLY A 104 3.40 7.49 -13.08
CA GLY A 104 4.86 7.52 -12.98
C GLY A 104 5.52 8.85 -13.36
N GLY A 105 4.79 9.81 -13.95
CA GLY A 105 5.39 11.01 -14.57
C GLY A 105 6.23 11.86 -13.61
N ARG A 106 5.79 12.03 -12.36
CA ARG A 106 6.55 12.79 -11.35
C ARG A 106 7.83 12.07 -10.93
N SER A 107 7.76 10.76 -10.69
CA SER A 107 8.93 9.95 -10.38
C SER A 107 9.94 9.97 -11.53
N MET A 108 9.47 9.90 -12.77
CA MET A 108 10.31 10.02 -13.97
C MET A 108 10.97 11.40 -14.09
N ALA A 109 10.23 12.49 -13.78
CA ALA A 109 10.79 13.84 -13.79
C ALA A 109 11.90 14.00 -12.74
N LEU A 110 11.66 13.58 -11.49
CA LEU A 110 12.66 13.65 -10.42
C LEU A 110 13.86 12.73 -10.68
N SER A 111 13.60 11.54 -11.22
CA SER A 111 14.65 10.62 -11.67
C SER A 111 15.50 11.26 -12.77
N GLY A 112 14.88 11.88 -13.79
CA GLY A 112 15.59 12.61 -14.83
C GLY A 112 16.52 13.71 -14.29
N ILE A 113 16.05 14.49 -13.31
CA ILE A 113 16.84 15.55 -12.66
C ILE A 113 18.05 14.98 -11.91
N SER A 114 17.88 13.86 -11.20
CA SER A 114 18.90 13.31 -10.33
C SER A 114 19.94 12.45 -11.06
N ARG A 115 19.50 11.63 -12.03
CA ARG A 115 20.36 10.69 -12.76
C ARG A 115 21.50 11.37 -13.52
N GLY A 116 21.27 12.56 -14.06
CA GLY A 116 22.29 13.31 -14.78
C GLY A 116 23.49 13.71 -13.91
N LEU A 117 23.26 14.01 -12.62
CA LEU A 117 24.32 14.37 -11.68
C LEU A 117 25.01 13.13 -11.11
N LEU A 118 24.25 12.08 -10.80
CA LEU A 118 24.80 10.85 -10.23
C LEU A 118 25.49 9.95 -11.26
N GLY A 119 25.19 10.13 -12.56
CA GLY A 119 25.69 9.26 -13.62
C GLY A 119 25.15 7.82 -13.51
N MET A 120 23.93 7.65 -12.99
CA MET A 120 23.29 6.35 -12.77
C MET A 120 21.93 6.29 -13.45
N ASP A 121 21.56 5.16 -14.04
CA ASP A 121 20.17 4.88 -14.43
C ASP A 121 19.31 4.43 -13.21
N MET A 122 18.03 4.16 -13.43
CA MET A 122 17.11 3.75 -12.35
C MET A 122 17.52 2.41 -11.72
N PRO A 123 17.80 1.33 -12.49
CA PRO A 123 18.31 0.08 -11.93
C PRO A 123 19.63 0.23 -11.15
N GLN A 124 20.58 1.02 -11.65
CA GLN A 124 21.85 1.29 -10.98
C GLN A 124 21.62 2.03 -9.65
N ALA A 125 20.74 3.03 -9.63
CA ALA A 125 20.38 3.73 -8.41
C ALA A 125 19.68 2.81 -7.39
N ASP A 126 18.75 1.94 -7.81
CA ASP A 126 18.12 0.95 -6.90
C ASP A 126 19.16 0.00 -6.28
N ALA A 127 20.09 -0.52 -7.08
CA ALA A 127 21.16 -1.38 -6.61
C ALA A 127 22.08 -0.64 -5.61
N GLU A 128 22.42 0.62 -5.91
CA GLU A 128 23.26 1.44 -5.04
C GLU A 128 22.56 1.79 -3.73
N ILE A 129 21.24 2.05 -3.72
CA ILE A 129 20.46 2.23 -2.49
C ILE A 129 20.58 1.00 -1.59
N ARG A 130 20.42 -0.21 -2.15
CA ARG A 130 20.55 -1.45 -1.37
C ARG A 130 21.94 -1.59 -0.77
N ARG A 131 22.98 -1.29 -1.55
CA ARG A 131 24.38 -1.33 -1.11
C ARG A 131 24.64 -0.31 0.01
N VAL A 132 24.20 0.93 -0.17
CA VAL A 132 24.39 2.02 0.81
C VAL A 132 23.62 1.74 2.10
N LEU A 133 22.40 1.23 2.01
CA LEU A 133 21.59 0.92 3.19
C LEU A 133 22.10 -0.29 3.98
N ALA A 134 22.77 -1.26 3.33
CA ALA A 134 23.36 -2.40 4.02
C ALA A 134 24.49 -1.98 4.99
N ASP A 135 25.23 -0.92 4.64
CA ASP A 135 26.33 -0.36 5.44
C ASP A 135 25.97 1.01 6.03
N TRP A 136 24.68 1.29 6.25
CA TRP A 136 24.23 2.61 6.71
C TRP A 136 24.71 2.90 8.13
N PRO A 137 25.41 4.02 8.37
CA PRO A 137 25.93 4.32 9.70
C PRO A 137 24.80 4.72 10.66
N ALA A 138 24.97 4.44 11.94
CA ALA A 138 24.02 4.86 12.99
C ALA A 138 23.86 6.39 13.08
N SER A 139 24.86 7.15 12.61
CA SER A 139 24.84 8.62 12.56
C SER A 139 25.40 9.08 11.20
N PRO A 140 24.58 9.06 10.13
CA PRO A 140 25.03 9.47 8.81
C PRO A 140 25.30 10.97 8.77
N THR A 141 26.34 11.36 8.03
CA THR A 141 26.64 12.77 7.78
C THR A 141 25.56 13.41 6.89
N PRO A 142 25.41 14.75 6.92
CA PRO A 142 24.50 15.44 6.01
C PRO A 142 24.76 15.14 4.53
N VAL A 143 26.03 14.99 4.13
CA VAL A 143 26.43 14.62 2.76
C VAL A 143 25.93 13.22 2.39
N GLN A 144 26.09 12.24 3.30
CA GLN A 144 25.57 10.88 3.07
C GLN A 144 24.06 10.88 2.89
N ARG A 145 23.35 11.66 3.72
CA ARG A 145 21.88 11.77 3.67
C ARG A 145 21.40 12.47 2.39
N ARG A 146 22.05 13.56 1.96
CA ARG A 146 21.78 14.21 0.67
C ARG A 146 22.02 13.26 -0.51
N ARG A 147 23.11 12.49 -0.48
CA ARG A 147 23.39 11.47 -1.50
C ARG A 147 22.31 10.40 -1.52
N LEU A 148 21.87 9.90 -0.37
CA LEU A 148 20.79 8.91 -0.32
C LEU A 148 19.46 9.47 -0.82
N ALA A 149 19.14 10.74 -0.53
CA ALA A 149 17.98 11.42 -1.10
C ALA A 149 18.06 11.48 -2.64
N ALA A 150 19.21 11.82 -3.20
CA ALA A 150 19.45 11.82 -4.63
C ALA A 150 19.29 10.42 -5.23
N LEU A 151 19.86 9.38 -4.60
CA LEU A 151 19.74 8.00 -5.06
C LEU A 151 18.27 7.55 -5.14
N PHE A 152 17.47 7.82 -4.11
CA PHE A 152 16.03 7.50 -4.14
C PHE A 152 15.29 8.25 -5.25
N ALA A 153 15.58 9.54 -5.45
CA ALA A 153 15.00 10.30 -6.55
C ALA A 153 15.39 9.70 -7.91
N ALA A 154 16.67 9.35 -8.11
CA ALA A 154 17.19 8.70 -9.30
C ALA A 154 16.55 7.33 -9.56
N ALA A 155 16.25 6.55 -8.52
CA ALA A 155 15.57 5.26 -8.59
C ALA A 155 14.05 5.37 -8.83
N GLY A 156 13.49 6.59 -8.90
CA GLY A 156 12.06 6.83 -9.07
C GLY A 156 11.24 6.61 -7.81
N ASP A 157 11.85 6.74 -6.63
CA ASP A 157 11.21 6.70 -5.31
C ASP A 157 11.22 8.09 -4.65
N PRO A 158 10.31 8.99 -5.05
CA PRO A 158 10.30 10.35 -4.53
C PRO A 158 9.94 10.41 -3.04
N SER A 159 9.07 9.54 -2.54
CA SER A 159 8.64 9.58 -1.14
C SER A 159 9.78 9.20 -0.20
N SER A 160 10.63 8.21 -0.54
CA SER A 160 11.85 7.92 0.24
C SER A 160 12.92 9.00 0.08
N ALA A 161 13.02 9.64 -1.09
CA ALA A 161 13.91 10.81 -1.25
C ALA A 161 13.51 11.95 -0.30
N ILE A 162 12.21 12.18 -0.13
CA ILE A 162 11.65 13.17 0.81
C ILE A 162 11.92 12.78 2.26
N VAL A 163 11.81 11.50 2.63
CA VAL A 163 12.21 11.04 3.97
C VAL A 163 13.65 11.45 4.28
N GLN A 164 14.58 11.19 3.36
CA GLN A 164 15.98 11.58 3.55
C GLN A 164 16.16 13.09 3.61
N TRP A 165 15.48 13.84 2.75
CA TRP A 165 15.55 15.29 2.73
C TRP A 165 15.02 15.93 4.03
N TRP A 166 13.93 15.41 4.57
CA TRP A 166 13.32 15.91 5.80
C TRP A 166 14.06 15.49 7.07
N ARG A 167 14.84 14.40 7.03
CA ARG A 167 15.76 14.03 8.11
C ARG A 167 17.05 14.86 8.15
N LEU A 168 17.27 15.75 7.19
CA LEU A 168 18.30 16.79 7.30
C LEU A 168 17.80 17.93 8.19
N GLU A 169 18.71 18.49 8.97
CA GLU A 169 18.54 19.84 9.54
C GLU A 169 18.23 20.84 8.43
N GLU A 170 17.43 21.85 8.72
CA GLU A 170 16.98 22.81 7.70
C GLU A 170 18.16 23.52 7.00
N SER A 171 19.22 23.84 7.75
CA SER A 171 20.45 24.44 7.21
C SER A 171 21.24 23.51 6.28
N GLU A 172 21.01 22.20 6.35
CA GLU A 172 21.69 21.19 5.54
C GLU A 172 20.91 20.77 4.30
N ARG A 173 19.71 21.31 4.08
CA ARG A 173 18.87 21.10 2.89
C ARG A 173 19.33 21.95 1.71
N VAL A 174 20.59 21.74 1.32
CA VAL A 174 21.30 22.51 0.31
C VAL A 174 21.68 21.65 -0.90
N ALA A 175 21.97 22.32 -2.01
CA ALA A 175 22.57 21.68 -3.17
C ALA A 175 24.06 21.41 -2.94
N ASP A 176 24.57 20.33 -3.53
CA ASP A 176 25.99 19.95 -3.53
C ASP A 176 26.31 19.05 -4.74
N ASP A 177 27.44 18.36 -4.72
CA ASP A 177 27.88 17.46 -5.78
C ASP A 177 26.96 16.22 -5.96
N ASN A 178 26.09 15.91 -4.99
CA ASN A 178 25.14 14.80 -5.08
C ASN A 178 23.71 15.28 -5.36
N VAL A 179 23.33 16.47 -4.91
CA VAL A 179 22.00 17.06 -5.06
C VAL A 179 22.09 18.35 -5.87
N SER A 180 21.56 18.35 -7.09
CA SER A 180 21.51 19.56 -7.91
C SER A 180 20.60 20.63 -7.28
N ARG A 181 20.84 21.90 -7.61
CA ARG A 181 19.97 23.01 -7.19
C ARG A 181 18.50 22.75 -7.52
N LEU A 182 18.24 22.27 -8.73
CA LEU A 182 16.89 21.94 -9.18
C LEU A 182 16.27 20.81 -8.35
N LEU A 183 17.03 19.77 -7.99
CA LEU A 183 16.52 18.70 -7.14
C LEU A 183 16.19 19.22 -5.73
N ALA A 184 17.08 20.01 -5.13
CA ALA A 184 16.84 20.63 -3.82
C ALA A 184 15.58 21.51 -3.84
N GLU A 185 15.41 22.34 -4.87
CA GLU A 185 14.20 23.16 -5.07
C GLU A 185 12.95 22.28 -5.15
N GLN A 186 12.96 21.21 -5.96
CA GLN A 186 11.82 20.30 -6.08
C GLN A 186 11.49 19.57 -4.78
N LEU A 187 12.48 19.11 -4.01
CA LEU A 187 12.26 18.48 -2.70
C LEU A 187 11.68 19.48 -1.68
N ASN A 188 12.11 20.75 -1.73
CA ASN A 188 11.57 21.81 -0.88
C ASN A 188 10.11 22.17 -1.20
N THR A 189 9.63 21.93 -2.43
CA THR A 189 8.20 22.15 -2.76
C THR A 189 7.22 21.25 -2.00
N TYR A 190 7.69 20.23 -1.29
CA TYR A 190 6.85 19.39 -0.43
C TYR A 190 6.70 19.95 1.00
N LEU A 191 7.49 20.95 1.38
CA LEU A 191 7.42 21.57 2.70
C LEU A 191 6.33 22.65 2.75
N THR A 192 6.36 23.60 1.81
CA THR A 192 5.51 24.81 1.86
C THR A 192 5.13 25.31 0.45
N PRO A 193 3.83 25.32 0.08
CA PRO A 193 2.74 24.65 0.77
C PRO A 193 2.91 23.13 0.70
N ALA A 194 2.50 22.43 1.74
CA ALA A 194 2.58 20.97 1.76
C ALA A 194 1.71 20.38 0.65
N ARG A 195 2.24 19.43 -0.11
CA ARG A 195 1.44 18.75 -1.15
C ARG A 195 0.41 17.85 -0.49
N ARG A 196 -0.84 17.99 -0.91
CA ARG A 196 -1.99 17.19 -0.49
C ARG A 196 -1.85 15.74 -0.98
N ASN A 197 -1.08 14.92 -0.27
CA ASN A 197 -0.87 13.51 -0.55
C ASN A 197 -0.46 12.77 0.72
N GLU A 198 -1.13 11.66 1.01
CA GLU A 198 -0.89 10.80 2.18
C GLU A 198 0.51 10.18 2.23
N ASN A 199 1.12 9.90 1.08
CA ASN A 199 2.48 9.35 0.99
C ASN A 199 3.49 10.30 1.64
N GLU A 200 3.30 11.61 1.48
CA GLU A 200 4.15 12.60 2.11
C GLU A 200 3.61 13.05 3.47
N LEU A 201 2.34 13.44 3.55
CA LEU A 201 1.76 14.06 4.75
C LEU A 201 1.57 13.09 5.91
N ILE A 202 1.47 11.78 5.62
CA ILE A 202 1.35 10.73 6.64
C ILE A 202 2.60 9.86 6.63
N ALA A 203 2.87 9.16 5.53
CA ALA A 203 3.88 8.09 5.53
C ALA A 203 5.31 8.63 5.69
N ALA A 204 5.75 9.58 4.86
CA ALA A 204 7.10 10.13 4.96
C ALA A 204 7.32 10.89 6.27
N ARG A 205 6.34 11.66 6.75
CA ARG A 205 6.41 12.31 8.07
C ARG A 205 6.54 11.30 9.19
N LEU A 206 5.78 10.21 9.15
CA LEU A 206 5.86 9.15 10.15
C LEU A 206 7.21 8.41 10.10
N ALA A 207 7.71 8.11 8.90
CA ALA A 207 9.04 7.53 8.71
C ALA A 207 10.13 8.42 9.33
N VAL A 208 10.06 9.74 9.11
CA VAL A 208 10.96 10.73 9.74
C VAL A 208 10.89 10.66 11.27
N ARG A 209 9.67 10.66 11.85
CA ARG A 209 9.45 10.58 13.31
C ARG A 209 10.00 9.29 13.93
N LEU A 210 9.90 8.18 13.20
CA LEU A 210 10.37 6.86 13.62
C LEU A 210 11.86 6.62 13.29
N GLY A 211 12.52 7.58 12.65
CA GLY A 211 13.92 7.44 12.22
C GLY A 211 14.15 6.42 11.11
N GLN A 212 13.10 6.03 10.37
CA GLN A 212 13.21 5.12 9.24
C GLN A 212 13.87 5.81 8.04
N GLU A 213 14.56 5.03 7.20
CA GLU A 213 15.29 5.56 6.04
C GLU A 213 14.47 5.58 4.75
N ARG A 214 13.31 4.93 4.73
CA ARG A 214 12.47 4.86 3.52
C ARG A 214 11.03 4.49 3.85
N VAL A 215 10.18 4.70 2.86
CA VAL A 215 8.86 4.07 2.74
C VAL A 215 8.92 3.05 1.60
N TYR A 216 7.94 2.15 1.53
CA TYR A 216 7.90 1.08 0.54
C TYR A 216 6.73 1.27 -0.41
N ALA A 217 7.02 1.64 -1.65
CA ALA A 217 6.04 1.64 -2.73
C ALA A 217 5.48 0.22 -2.96
N MET A 218 4.15 0.07 -3.00
CA MET A 218 3.48 -1.23 -3.14
C MET A 218 2.38 -1.27 -4.19
N ASP A 219 2.06 -0.14 -4.84
CA ASP A 219 1.01 -0.10 -5.87
C ASP A 219 1.39 -0.95 -7.09
N ASP A 220 0.39 -1.28 -7.92
CA ASP A 220 0.53 -1.95 -9.20
C ASP A 220 -0.50 -1.41 -10.19
N GLN A 221 -0.03 -1.00 -11.38
CA GLN A 221 -0.87 -0.42 -12.45
C GLN A 221 -0.56 -1.09 -13.80
N SER A 222 -0.14 -2.37 -13.76
CA SER A 222 0.20 -3.15 -14.97
C SER A 222 -0.91 -4.16 -15.30
N ASP A 223 -2.16 -3.86 -14.94
CA ASP A 223 -3.31 -4.62 -15.42
C ASP A 223 -3.51 -4.37 -16.92
N ASP A 224 -3.93 -5.42 -17.61
CA ASP A 224 -4.22 -5.40 -19.04
C ASP A 224 -5.72 -5.64 -19.20
N VAL A 225 -6.42 -4.66 -19.75
CA VAL A 225 -7.88 -4.72 -19.93
C VAL A 225 -8.22 -5.20 -21.33
N PRO A 226 -9.31 -5.96 -21.52
CA PRO A 226 -9.66 -6.49 -22.83
C PRO A 226 -9.94 -5.37 -23.85
N PRO A 227 -9.78 -5.63 -25.17
CA PRO A 227 -10.17 -4.68 -26.20
C PRO A 227 -11.63 -4.21 -26.04
N GLY A 228 -11.88 -2.92 -26.25
CA GLY A 228 -13.22 -2.32 -26.09
C GLY A 228 -13.62 -1.98 -24.66
N PHE A 229 -12.79 -2.32 -23.66
CA PHE A 229 -13.09 -2.09 -22.24
C PHE A 229 -13.50 -0.65 -21.92
N GLU A 230 -12.79 0.34 -22.45
CA GLU A 230 -13.04 1.75 -22.14
C GLU A 230 -14.41 2.24 -22.65
N GLU A 231 -14.82 1.79 -23.83
CA GLU A 231 -16.13 2.10 -24.40
C GLU A 231 -17.24 1.43 -23.58
N ASP A 232 -17.08 0.13 -23.29
CA ASP A 232 -18.06 -0.66 -22.56
C ASP A 232 -18.23 -0.14 -21.12
N ILE A 233 -17.14 0.19 -20.41
CA ILE A 233 -17.20 0.70 -19.03
C ILE A 233 -17.77 2.12 -18.98
N THR A 234 -17.51 2.94 -19.99
CA THR A 234 -18.12 4.26 -20.13
C THR A 234 -19.63 4.13 -20.31
N ALA A 235 -20.08 3.27 -21.22
CA ALA A 235 -21.52 3.02 -21.41
C ALA A 235 -22.16 2.47 -20.13
N PHE A 236 -21.50 1.53 -19.46
CA PHE A 236 -22.01 0.90 -18.24
C PHE A 236 -22.15 1.88 -17.06
N THR A 237 -21.21 2.81 -16.91
CA THR A 237 -21.20 3.80 -15.81
C THR A 237 -22.11 5.00 -16.06
N GLN A 238 -22.59 5.21 -17.29
CA GLN A 238 -23.60 6.21 -17.64
C GLN A 238 -25.03 5.78 -17.28
N GLU A 239 -25.24 4.50 -16.96
CA GLU A 239 -26.54 3.98 -16.55
C GLU A 239 -27.01 4.58 -15.20
N PRO A 240 -28.34 4.68 -14.95
CA PRO A 240 -28.89 5.36 -13.76
C PRO A 240 -28.42 4.82 -12.41
N TRP A 241 -27.94 3.57 -12.36
CA TRP A 241 -27.48 2.96 -11.12
C TRP A 241 -26.30 3.71 -10.50
N MET A 242 -25.44 4.33 -11.31
CA MET A 242 -24.27 5.06 -10.81
C MET A 242 -24.70 6.33 -10.08
N ALA A 243 -25.64 7.09 -10.66
CA ALA A 243 -26.22 8.26 -9.99
C ALA A 243 -26.94 7.87 -8.69
N GLN A 244 -27.70 6.77 -8.70
CA GLN A 244 -28.37 6.26 -7.50
C GLN A 244 -27.38 5.85 -6.40
N LEU A 245 -26.23 5.27 -6.76
CA LEU A 245 -25.17 4.95 -5.81
C LEU A 245 -24.60 6.20 -5.16
N LEU A 246 -24.32 7.24 -5.95
CA LEU A 246 -23.76 8.51 -5.45
C LEU A 246 -24.73 9.24 -4.51
N GLU A 247 -26.04 9.04 -4.68
CA GLU A 247 -27.09 9.59 -3.82
C GLU A 247 -27.46 8.70 -2.62
N ASP A 248 -26.96 7.46 -2.57
CA ASP A 248 -27.26 6.52 -1.48
C ASP A 248 -26.77 7.09 -0.13
N PRO A 249 -27.65 7.29 0.87
CA PRO A 249 -27.26 7.78 2.19
C PRO A 249 -26.22 6.93 2.91
N ALA A 250 -26.10 5.64 2.58
CA ALA A 250 -25.07 4.77 3.12
C ALA A 250 -23.70 4.99 2.48
N PHE A 251 -23.67 5.46 1.23
CA PHE A 251 -22.45 5.65 0.45
C PHE A 251 -21.96 7.10 0.47
N LYS A 252 -22.87 8.07 0.54
CA LYS A 252 -22.55 9.51 0.58
C LYS A 252 -21.48 9.91 1.61
N PRO A 253 -21.49 9.39 2.87
CA PRO A 253 -20.44 9.72 3.83
C PRO A 253 -19.02 9.25 3.43
N LEU A 254 -18.89 8.21 2.60
CA LEU A 254 -17.59 7.78 2.05
C LEU A 254 -17.07 8.81 1.03
N ILE A 255 -17.94 9.27 0.13
CA ILE A 255 -17.60 10.28 -0.88
C ILE A 255 -17.17 11.58 -0.21
N GLU A 256 -17.89 11.98 0.85
CA GLU A 256 -17.66 13.23 1.57
C GLU A 256 -16.52 13.14 2.59
N ALA A 257 -15.93 11.96 2.82
CA ALA A 257 -14.91 11.76 3.86
C ALA A 257 -13.72 12.72 3.75
N GLY A 258 -13.25 13.03 2.53
CA GLY A 258 -12.18 14.01 2.31
C GLY A 258 -12.53 15.45 2.70
N GLN A 259 -13.83 15.76 2.83
CA GLN A 259 -14.34 17.06 3.27
C GLN A 259 -14.43 17.15 4.80
N HIS A 260 -14.41 16.01 5.50
CA HIS A 260 -14.54 15.92 6.95
C HIS A 260 -13.17 15.82 7.64
N LEU A 261 -12.28 16.73 7.30
CA LEU A 261 -10.91 16.83 7.83
C LEU A 261 -10.60 18.26 8.30
N ALA A 262 -11.59 19.00 8.81
CA ALA A 262 -11.41 20.41 9.19
C ALA A 262 -10.79 20.59 10.58
N THR A 263 -10.95 19.61 11.47
CA THR A 263 -10.37 19.63 12.82
C THR A 263 -9.64 18.34 13.15
N PRO A 264 -8.75 18.33 14.15
CA PRO A 264 -8.08 17.10 14.58
C PRO A 264 -9.05 16.00 15.07
N GLU A 265 -10.15 16.39 15.75
CA GLU A 265 -11.18 15.45 16.22
C GLU A 265 -12.00 14.88 15.06
N GLU A 266 -12.43 15.73 14.12
CA GLU A 266 -13.14 15.30 12.92
C GLU A 266 -12.26 14.37 12.08
N THR A 267 -10.97 14.69 11.92
CA THR A 267 -10.00 13.84 11.23
C THR A 267 -9.93 12.43 11.82
N LEU A 268 -9.77 12.29 13.15
CA LEU A 268 -9.77 10.96 13.77
C LEU A 268 -11.09 10.23 13.60
N THR A 269 -12.21 10.96 13.69
CA THR A 269 -13.55 10.39 13.51
C THR A 269 -13.74 9.85 12.10
N THR A 270 -13.35 10.62 11.09
CA THR A 270 -13.36 10.25 9.67
C THR A 270 -12.45 9.05 9.41
N TYR A 271 -11.21 9.05 9.90
CA TYR A 271 -10.30 7.92 9.74
C TYR A 271 -10.84 6.65 10.41
N ARG A 272 -11.44 6.72 11.60
CA ARG A 272 -12.11 5.57 12.22
C ARG A 272 -13.28 5.06 11.40
N PHE A 273 -14.08 5.97 10.85
CA PHE A 273 -15.23 5.63 10.02
C PHE A 273 -14.79 4.86 8.77
N ILE A 274 -13.92 5.43 7.94
CA ILE A 274 -13.48 4.81 6.67
C ILE A 274 -12.65 3.53 6.89
N ASN A 275 -12.04 3.37 8.07
CA ASN A 275 -11.28 2.18 8.43
C ASN A 275 -12.09 1.10 9.16
N SER A 276 -13.40 1.29 9.34
CA SER A 276 -14.25 0.27 9.96
C SER A 276 -14.62 -0.83 8.95
N TRP A 277 -14.74 -2.08 9.43
CA TRP A 277 -15.16 -3.21 8.57
C TRP A 277 -16.55 -2.98 7.95
N ARG A 278 -17.45 -2.25 8.64
CA ARG A 278 -18.79 -1.94 8.15
C ARG A 278 -18.70 -1.04 6.92
N THR A 279 -17.93 0.03 7.04
CA THR A 279 -17.70 1.00 5.96
C THR A 279 -16.96 0.37 4.80
N GLY A 280 -15.92 -0.42 5.05
CA GLY A 280 -15.23 -1.17 3.99
C GLY A 280 -16.15 -2.12 3.21
N ARG A 281 -17.09 -2.79 3.90
CA ARG A 281 -18.10 -3.63 3.23
C ARG A 281 -19.10 -2.80 2.42
N THR A 282 -19.55 -1.66 2.94
CA THR A 282 -20.40 -0.72 2.18
C THR A 282 -19.69 -0.24 0.92
N ASP A 283 -18.41 0.11 1.05
CA ASP A 283 -17.59 0.59 -0.06
C ASP A 283 -17.39 -0.48 -1.13
N ALA A 284 -16.95 -1.67 -0.74
CA ALA A 284 -16.78 -2.80 -1.67
C ALA A 284 -18.10 -3.17 -2.38
N ASN A 285 -19.22 -3.18 -1.66
CA ASN A 285 -20.54 -3.44 -2.25
C ASN A 285 -20.98 -2.32 -3.19
N GLY A 286 -20.70 -1.06 -2.84
CA GLY A 286 -21.11 0.12 -3.58
C GLY A 286 -20.29 0.32 -4.86
N GLN A 287 -18.97 0.35 -4.76
CA GLN A 287 -18.10 0.70 -5.90
C GLN A 287 -17.76 -0.48 -6.82
N TRP A 288 -17.74 -1.71 -6.30
CA TRP A 288 -17.16 -2.85 -7.03
C TRP A 288 -18.16 -4.00 -7.19
N LEU A 289 -18.62 -4.59 -6.09
CA LEU A 289 -19.45 -5.80 -6.14
C LEU A 289 -20.88 -5.53 -6.65
N ASN A 290 -21.32 -4.29 -6.78
CA ASN A 290 -22.55 -4.00 -7.51
C ASN A 290 -22.41 -4.21 -9.03
N MET A 291 -21.18 -4.15 -9.58
CA MET A 291 -20.93 -4.24 -11.02
C MET A 291 -21.07 -5.67 -11.51
N ILE A 292 -20.73 -6.67 -10.69
CA ILE A 292 -20.90 -8.10 -11.03
C ILE A 292 -22.37 -8.56 -11.04
N ASN A 293 -23.25 -7.81 -10.35
CA ASN A 293 -24.66 -8.17 -10.19
C ASN A 293 -25.57 -7.42 -11.18
N ARG A 294 -25.00 -6.78 -12.20
CA ARG A 294 -25.71 -5.99 -13.20
C ARG A 294 -25.34 -6.47 -14.60
N ALA A 295 -26.32 -6.47 -15.50
CA ALA A 295 -26.02 -6.67 -16.91
C ALA A 295 -25.19 -5.49 -17.42
N SER A 296 -24.14 -5.77 -18.18
CA SER A 296 -23.25 -4.77 -18.74
C SER A 296 -22.82 -5.20 -20.15
N PRO A 297 -22.47 -4.27 -21.05
CA PRO A 297 -21.89 -4.61 -22.35
C PRO A 297 -20.72 -5.57 -22.18
N ASN A 298 -20.72 -6.68 -22.92
CA ASN A 298 -19.66 -7.69 -22.94
C ASN A 298 -19.15 -8.14 -21.54
N ASP A 299 -20.02 -8.20 -20.53
CA ASP A 299 -19.65 -8.51 -19.14
C ASP A 299 -18.57 -7.57 -18.53
N VAL A 300 -18.44 -6.33 -19.04
CA VAL A 300 -17.42 -5.37 -18.58
C VAL A 300 -17.45 -5.10 -17.08
N GLY A 301 -18.62 -5.18 -16.42
CA GLY A 301 -18.73 -5.07 -14.96
C GLY A 301 -17.95 -6.16 -14.23
N ARG A 302 -18.01 -7.41 -14.72
CA ARG A 302 -17.20 -8.53 -14.20
C ARG A 302 -15.72 -8.36 -14.53
N ALA A 303 -15.40 -7.92 -15.74
CA ALA A 303 -14.02 -7.64 -16.14
C ALA A 303 -13.38 -6.56 -15.26
N ARG A 304 -14.11 -5.48 -14.94
CA ARG A 304 -13.64 -4.40 -14.08
C ARG A 304 -13.32 -4.88 -12.66
N VAL A 305 -14.20 -5.71 -12.08
CA VAL A 305 -13.96 -6.27 -10.74
C VAL A 305 -12.77 -7.25 -10.75
N ALA A 306 -12.64 -8.08 -11.78
CA ALA A 306 -11.47 -8.96 -11.90
C ALA A 306 -10.14 -8.18 -12.03
N ALA A 307 -10.12 -7.07 -12.78
CA ALA A 307 -8.96 -6.18 -12.85
C ALA A 307 -8.65 -5.53 -11.49
N TRP A 308 -9.69 -5.07 -10.77
CA TRP A 308 -9.55 -4.53 -9.42
C TRP A 308 -8.98 -5.55 -8.43
N GLU A 309 -9.49 -6.78 -8.42
CA GLU A 309 -8.96 -7.86 -7.60
C GLU A 309 -7.52 -8.19 -7.97
N THR A 310 -7.18 -8.19 -9.27
CA THR A 310 -5.82 -8.42 -9.77
C THR A 310 -4.84 -7.38 -9.20
N ARG A 311 -5.17 -6.09 -9.29
CA ARG A 311 -4.37 -5.01 -8.69
C ARG A 311 -4.20 -5.23 -7.19
N ASN A 312 -5.29 -5.48 -6.47
CA ASN A 312 -5.24 -5.70 -5.01
C ASN A 312 -4.40 -6.92 -4.61
N LEU A 313 -4.46 -8.01 -5.37
CA LEU A 313 -3.65 -9.21 -5.13
C LEU A 313 -2.16 -8.95 -5.37
N ARG A 314 -1.81 -8.18 -6.41
CA ARG A 314 -0.43 -7.76 -6.67
C ARG A 314 0.09 -6.83 -5.58
N MET A 315 -0.71 -5.87 -5.13
CA MET A 315 -0.38 -5.01 -3.99
C MET A 315 -0.20 -5.82 -2.70
N ALA A 316 -1.07 -6.80 -2.42
CA ALA A 316 -0.92 -7.72 -1.29
C ALA A 316 0.38 -8.53 -1.37
N ALA A 317 0.78 -8.98 -2.57
CA ALA A 317 2.07 -9.62 -2.78
C ALA A 317 3.25 -8.67 -2.51
N ASN A 318 3.16 -7.40 -2.93
CA ASN A 318 4.17 -6.37 -2.63
C ASN A 318 4.26 -6.09 -1.12
N ILE A 319 3.13 -5.98 -0.40
CA ILE A 319 3.10 -5.88 1.06
C ILE A 319 3.77 -7.10 1.69
N ARG A 320 3.50 -8.30 1.17
CA ARG A 320 4.13 -9.53 1.66
C ARG A 320 5.64 -9.50 1.45
N GLU A 321 6.12 -8.98 0.32
CA GLU A 321 7.56 -8.78 0.06
C GLU A 321 8.20 -7.87 1.12
N VAL A 322 7.52 -6.80 1.53
CA VAL A 322 7.99 -5.93 2.63
C VAL A 322 8.00 -6.71 3.94
N SER A 323 6.90 -7.38 4.29
CA SER A 323 6.77 -8.13 5.55
C SER A 323 7.80 -9.26 5.71
N ALA A 324 8.23 -9.88 4.60
CA ALA A 324 9.26 -10.93 4.60
C ALA A 324 10.63 -10.44 5.10
N ARG A 325 10.87 -9.13 5.09
CA ARG A 325 12.09 -8.50 5.62
C ARG A 325 12.00 -8.21 7.13
N HIS A 326 10.81 -8.39 7.72
CA HIS A 326 10.50 -8.07 9.11
C HIS A 326 9.64 -9.20 9.74
N PRO A 327 10.15 -10.45 9.83
CA PRO A 327 9.41 -11.53 10.47
C PRO A 327 9.11 -11.19 11.94
N GLY A 328 7.84 -11.29 12.35
CA GLY A 328 7.36 -10.90 13.68
C GLY A 328 7.33 -9.38 13.94
N GLY A 329 7.63 -8.57 12.92
CA GLY A 329 7.59 -7.10 12.99
C GLY A 329 6.20 -6.52 12.74
N ARG A 330 6.13 -5.19 12.71
CA ARG A 330 4.92 -4.40 12.48
C ARG A 330 5.00 -3.64 11.15
N ILE A 331 4.08 -3.91 10.24
CA ILE A 331 3.98 -3.21 8.95
C ILE A 331 2.76 -2.30 8.99
N LEU A 332 2.96 -1.02 8.67
CA LEU A 332 1.87 -0.10 8.41
C LEU A 332 1.67 0.01 6.89
N VAL A 333 0.45 -0.17 6.42
CA VAL A 333 0.05 0.04 5.02
C VAL A 333 -0.87 1.25 4.94
N ILE A 334 -0.54 2.22 4.08
CA ILE A 334 -1.34 3.41 3.84
C ILE A 334 -1.81 3.36 2.38
N VAL A 335 -3.13 3.37 2.18
CA VAL A 335 -3.76 3.14 0.86
C VAL A 335 -5.11 3.85 0.78
N GLY A 336 -5.63 4.12 -0.41
CA GLY A 336 -7.01 4.55 -0.61
C GLY A 336 -8.00 3.59 0.05
N SER A 337 -9.03 4.14 0.71
CA SER A 337 -9.97 3.38 1.55
C SER A 337 -10.68 2.23 0.83
N ALA A 338 -10.90 2.36 -0.48
CA ALA A 338 -11.49 1.32 -1.32
C ALA A 338 -10.68 0.01 -1.37
N HIS A 339 -9.36 0.06 -1.15
CA HIS A 339 -8.48 -1.12 -1.13
C HIS A 339 -8.53 -1.88 0.20
N LYS A 340 -8.77 -1.17 1.30
CA LYS A 340 -8.68 -1.72 2.66
C LYS A 340 -9.46 -3.03 2.86
N PRO A 341 -10.76 -3.16 2.52
CA PRO A 341 -11.49 -4.40 2.76
C PRO A 341 -10.89 -5.61 2.02
N TRP A 342 -10.32 -5.38 0.84
CA TRP A 342 -9.65 -6.42 0.05
C TRP A 342 -8.32 -6.81 0.67
N PHE A 343 -7.54 -5.84 1.16
CA PHE A 343 -6.28 -6.12 1.85
C PHE A 343 -6.48 -6.85 3.16
N ASP A 344 -7.44 -6.41 3.98
CA ASP A 344 -7.77 -7.09 5.23
C ASP A 344 -8.14 -8.56 4.94
N ALA A 345 -8.91 -8.83 3.88
CA ALA A 345 -9.27 -10.18 3.46
C ALA A 345 -8.05 -10.98 2.94
N TYR A 346 -7.30 -10.46 1.97
CA TYR A 346 -6.20 -11.20 1.34
C TYR A 346 -5.04 -11.44 2.29
N LEU A 347 -4.65 -10.45 3.09
CA LEU A 347 -3.56 -10.58 4.05
C LEU A 347 -3.92 -11.54 5.19
N SER A 348 -5.20 -11.63 5.59
CA SER A 348 -5.66 -12.59 6.60
C SER A 348 -5.55 -14.06 6.17
N MET A 349 -5.33 -14.32 4.88
CA MET A 349 -5.11 -15.68 4.37
C MET A 349 -3.66 -16.15 4.55
N MET A 350 -2.73 -15.27 4.89
CA MET A 350 -1.30 -15.59 4.96
C MET A 350 -0.98 -16.40 6.24
N SER A 351 -0.02 -17.32 6.13
CA SER A 351 0.28 -18.31 7.17
C SER A 351 0.90 -17.75 8.46
N ASP A 352 1.42 -16.52 8.45
CA ASP A 352 2.18 -15.92 9.56
C ASP A 352 1.86 -14.42 9.73
N VAL A 353 0.69 -13.98 9.27
CA VAL A 353 0.25 -12.58 9.35
C VAL A 353 -0.92 -12.44 10.32
N GLU A 354 -0.81 -11.46 11.22
CA GLU A 354 -1.93 -10.93 11.99
C GLU A 354 -2.37 -9.60 11.37
N VAL A 355 -3.61 -9.53 10.85
CA VAL A 355 -4.18 -8.24 10.42
C VAL A 355 -4.71 -7.49 11.63
N VAL A 356 -4.14 -6.31 11.89
CA VAL A 356 -4.46 -5.49 13.06
C VAL A 356 -5.69 -4.63 12.80
N ASP A 357 -6.64 -4.63 13.75
CA ASP A 357 -7.84 -3.79 13.67
C ASP A 357 -7.49 -2.29 13.77
N ALA A 358 -7.60 -1.60 12.64
CA ALA A 358 -7.39 -0.16 12.54
C ALA A 358 -8.31 0.64 13.47
N ALA A 359 -9.57 0.22 13.64
CA ALA A 359 -10.50 0.92 14.51
C ALA A 359 -10.09 0.83 15.99
N ARG A 360 -9.27 -0.17 16.37
CA ARG A 360 -8.67 -0.26 17.71
C ARG A 360 -7.45 0.64 17.85
N VAL A 361 -6.54 0.64 16.85
CA VAL A 361 -5.32 1.48 16.87
C VAL A 361 -5.66 2.97 16.85
N LEU A 362 -6.75 3.34 16.16
CA LEU A 362 -7.17 4.74 16.05
C LEU A 362 -8.00 5.25 17.23
N ARG A 363 -8.18 4.49 18.34
CA ARG A 363 -8.96 4.93 19.53
C ARG A 363 -8.23 5.95 20.40
#